data_AF-A0A3S2A2R5-F1
#
_entry.id   AF-A0A3S2A2R5-F1
#
_cell.length_a   1.000
_cell.length_b   1.000
_cell.length_c   1.000
_cell.angle_alpha   90.00
_cell.angle_beta   90.00
_cell.angle_gamma   90.00
#
_symmetry.space_group_name_H-M   'P 1'
#
loop_
_entity.id
_entity.type
_entity.pdbx_description
1 polymer ?
#
loop_
_entity_poly.entity_id
_entity_poly.type
_entity_poly.pdbx_seq_one_letter_code
_entity_poly.pdbx_strand_id
1 'polypeptide(L)'
;ILVGILLAIGVFIVVLPADPWLAANRIVRAMREDLARLCLHERVPRRSAFESLAYDRINQLMPLVQNAGQKGDAVLGGGVAAVTVGLEVLRLRDASQSHAIPSETALSIANFLRGLARELLFRAPGDPQTSTVTVARQYAAGIAQRNGTGELLQIAASLRIIAAAMEDFPDFFARDKG
;
A
#
# COMPACT_ATOMS: atom_id res chain seq x y z
N ILE A 1 13.54 45.20 -23.62
CA ILE A 1 12.79 43.97 -23.99
C ILE A 1 13.59 42.71 -23.67
N LEU A 2 14.81 42.54 -24.22
CA LEU A 2 15.66 41.36 -23.98
C LEU A 2 15.91 41.06 -22.48
N VAL A 3 16.20 42.11 -21.70
CA VAL A 3 16.42 42.01 -20.24
C VAL A 3 15.17 41.53 -19.50
N GLY A 4 13.97 41.97 -19.91
CA GLY A 4 12.71 41.52 -19.32
C GLY A 4 12.39 40.06 -19.64
N ILE A 5 12.74 39.59 -20.85
CA ILE A 5 12.58 38.19 -21.25
C ILE A 5 13.55 37.30 -20.47
N LEU A 6 14.82 37.70 -20.33
CA LEU A 6 15.81 36.97 -19.55
C LEU A 6 15.45 36.89 -18.06
N LEU A 7 14.90 37.97 -17.50
CA LEU A 7 14.48 38.01 -16.10
C LEU A 7 13.24 37.14 -15.87
N ALA A 8 12.29 37.13 -16.81
CA ALA A 8 11.15 36.21 -16.78
C ALA A 8 11.58 34.74 -16.87
N ILE A 9 12.53 34.41 -17.76
CA ILE A 9 13.10 33.05 -17.88
C ILE A 9 13.85 32.65 -16.60
N GLY A 10 14.65 33.55 -16.01
CA GLY A 10 15.37 33.30 -14.77
C GLY A 10 14.44 33.01 -13.59
N VAL A 11 13.38 33.80 -13.44
CA VAL A 11 12.32 33.54 -12.44
C VAL A 11 11.61 32.22 -12.74
N PHE A 12 11.31 31.93 -14.01
CA PHE A 12 10.64 30.69 -14.41
C PHE A 12 11.47 29.45 -14.12
N ILE A 13 12.79 29.50 -14.29
CA ILE A 13 13.72 28.40 -13.96
C ILE A 13 13.84 28.20 -12.44
N VAL A 14 13.88 29.29 -11.68
CA VAL A 14 13.97 29.23 -10.20
C VAL A 14 12.65 28.79 -9.56
N VAL A 15 11.52 29.08 -10.20
CA VAL A 15 10.17 28.70 -9.75
C VAL A 15 9.72 27.35 -10.38
N LEU A 16 10.41 26.84 -11.42
CA LEU A 16 10.10 25.56 -12.06
C LEU A 16 10.18 24.44 -11.01
N PRO A 17 9.12 23.62 -10.87
CA PRO A 17 8.97 22.78 -9.70
C PRO A 17 10.08 21.73 -9.62
N ALA A 18 10.45 21.40 -8.38
CA ALA A 18 11.10 20.13 -8.06
C ALA A 18 10.39 19.01 -8.84
N ASP A 19 11.16 18.16 -9.51
CA ASP A 19 10.65 17.09 -10.39
C ASP A 19 9.39 16.44 -9.78
N PRO A 20 8.19 16.65 -10.39
CA PRO A 20 6.92 16.18 -9.83
C PRO A 20 6.91 14.66 -9.65
N TRP A 21 7.73 13.95 -10.44
CA TRP A 21 7.91 12.52 -10.32
C TRP A 21 8.70 12.14 -9.07
N LEU A 22 9.72 12.93 -8.68
CA LEU A 22 10.41 12.74 -7.40
C LEU A 22 9.46 12.98 -6.23
N ALA A 23 8.60 13.99 -6.30
CA ALA A 23 7.59 14.25 -5.26
C ALA A 23 6.57 13.10 -5.17
N ALA A 24 6.07 12.61 -6.31
CA ALA A 24 5.17 11.46 -6.36
C ALA A 24 5.84 10.20 -5.77
N ASN A 25 7.08 9.89 -6.16
CA ASN A 25 7.85 8.76 -5.63
C ASN A 25 8.05 8.85 -4.11
N ARG A 26 8.25 10.05 -3.55
CA ARG A 26 8.32 10.26 -2.10
C ARG A 26 6.99 9.95 -1.42
N ILE A 27 5.87 10.37 -2.00
CA ILE A 27 4.53 10.07 -1.48
C ILE A 27 4.26 8.56 -1.51
N VAL A 28 4.53 7.90 -2.64
CA VAL A 28 4.38 6.45 -2.79
C VAL A 28 5.22 5.70 -1.76
N ARG A 29 6.48 6.14 -1.57
CA ARG A 29 7.35 5.58 -0.52
C ARG A 29 6.74 5.77 0.87
N ALA A 30 6.25 6.96 1.21
CA ALA A 30 5.61 7.21 2.49
C ALA A 30 4.38 6.31 2.70
N MET A 31 3.55 6.11 1.66
CA MET A 31 2.40 5.20 1.72
C MET A 31 2.82 3.75 2.02
N ARG A 32 3.88 3.24 1.36
CA ARG A 32 4.43 1.90 1.68
C ARG A 32 4.94 1.80 3.11
N GLU A 33 5.65 2.82 3.58
CA GLU A 33 6.15 2.88 4.95
C GLU A 33 5.01 2.96 5.98
N ASP A 34 3.92 3.68 5.67
CA ASP A 34 2.71 3.71 6.49
C ASP A 34 2.05 2.31 6.57
N LEU A 35 1.94 1.60 5.44
CA LEU A 35 1.44 0.22 5.40
C LEU A 35 2.33 -0.76 6.19
N ALA A 36 3.65 -0.68 6.02
CA ALA A 36 4.58 -1.51 6.77
C ALA A 36 4.48 -1.24 8.28
N ARG A 37 4.32 0.03 8.67
CA ARG A 37 4.08 0.40 10.07
C ARG A 37 2.78 -0.19 10.59
N LEU A 38 1.69 -0.16 9.82
CA LEU A 38 0.42 -0.79 10.20
C LEU A 38 0.57 -2.29 10.46
N CYS A 39 1.37 -2.97 9.65
CA CYS A 39 1.61 -4.41 9.77
C CYS A 39 2.42 -4.79 11.02
N LEU A 40 3.32 -3.92 11.46
CA LEU A 40 4.32 -4.24 12.51
C LEU A 40 4.02 -3.63 13.88
N HIS A 41 3.33 -2.49 13.96
CA HIS A 41 3.14 -1.78 15.24
C HIS A 41 2.19 -2.52 16.17
N GLU A 42 2.49 -2.57 17.47
CA GLU A 42 1.60 -3.21 18.47
C GLU A 42 0.25 -2.48 18.60
N ARG A 43 0.23 -1.15 18.46
CA ARG A 43 -1.01 -0.36 18.52
C ARG A 43 -1.69 -0.29 17.16
N VAL A 44 -2.97 -0.67 17.12
CA VAL A 44 -3.82 -0.52 15.93
C VAL A 44 -4.28 0.94 15.88
N PRO A 45 -3.91 1.73 14.86
CA PRO A 45 -4.46 3.07 14.73
C PRO A 45 -5.95 2.98 14.42
N ARG A 46 -6.72 4.00 14.84
CA ARG A 46 -8.15 4.08 14.51
C ARG A 46 -8.33 4.06 12.99
N ARG A 47 -9.27 3.26 12.50
CA ARG A 47 -9.60 3.17 11.07
C ARG A 47 -9.79 4.53 10.40
N SER A 48 -10.55 5.43 11.04
CA SER A 48 -10.78 6.78 10.52
C SER A 48 -9.51 7.63 10.40
N ALA A 49 -8.55 7.47 11.31
CA ALA A 49 -7.29 8.21 11.26
C ALA A 49 -6.41 7.74 10.10
N PHE A 50 -6.36 6.41 9.88
CA PHE A 50 -5.66 5.86 8.73
C PHE A 50 -6.34 6.28 7.41
N GLU A 51 -7.66 6.17 7.33
CA GLU A 51 -8.42 6.51 6.15
C GLU A 51 -8.25 7.98 5.74
N SER A 52 -8.32 8.91 6.69
CA SER A 52 -8.06 10.33 6.43
C SER A 52 -6.63 10.59 5.93
N LEU A 53 -5.61 9.95 6.55
CA LEU A 53 -4.23 10.07 6.11
C LEU A 53 -4.04 9.50 4.70
N ALA A 54 -4.64 8.36 4.41
CA ALA A 54 -4.54 7.69 3.11
C ALA A 54 -5.16 8.55 2.00
N TYR A 55 -6.37 9.10 2.22
CA TYR A 55 -6.99 10.00 1.24
C TYR A 55 -6.24 11.32 1.07
N ASP A 56 -5.66 11.87 2.14
CA ASP A 56 -4.77 13.05 2.04
C ASP A 56 -3.57 12.77 1.12
N ARG A 57 -2.94 11.59 1.24
CA ARG A 57 -1.85 11.17 0.34
C ARG A 57 -2.31 11.04 -1.11
N ILE A 58 -3.50 10.49 -1.37
CA ILE A 58 -4.06 10.41 -2.74
C ILE A 58 -4.31 11.80 -3.31
N ASN A 59 -4.89 12.70 -2.52
CA ASN A 59 -5.17 14.08 -2.94
C ASN A 59 -3.87 14.84 -3.26
N GLN A 60 -2.79 14.59 -2.51
CA GLN A 60 -1.46 15.14 -2.80
C GLN A 60 -0.82 14.51 -4.04
N LEU A 61 -1.05 13.22 -4.28
CA LEU A 61 -0.49 12.48 -5.41
C LEU A 61 -1.13 12.86 -6.75
N MET A 62 -2.45 13.07 -6.75
CA MET A 62 -3.25 13.35 -7.95
C MET A 62 -2.68 14.44 -8.86
N PRO A 63 -2.42 15.68 -8.40
CA PRO A 63 -1.89 16.73 -9.27
C PRO A 63 -0.48 16.45 -9.81
N LEU A 64 0.31 15.61 -9.14
CA LEU A 64 1.69 15.30 -9.53
C LEU A 64 1.77 14.31 -10.70
N VAL A 65 0.78 13.45 -10.83
CA VAL A 65 0.81 12.33 -11.78
C VAL A 65 -0.26 12.43 -12.87
N GLN A 66 -1.20 13.37 -12.77
CA GLN A 66 -2.31 13.55 -13.72
C GLN A 66 -1.86 13.72 -15.18
N ASN A 67 -0.72 14.37 -15.41
CA ASN A 67 -0.20 14.63 -16.76
C ASN A 67 0.79 13.55 -17.25
N ALA A 68 1.02 12.49 -16.47
CA ALA A 68 2.01 11.44 -16.77
C ALA A 68 1.44 10.26 -17.59
N GLY A 69 0.20 10.37 -18.09
CA GLY A 69 -0.48 9.35 -18.88
C GLY A 69 -0.56 8.00 -18.15
N GLN A 70 -0.34 6.90 -18.87
CA GLN A 70 -0.45 5.53 -18.33
C GLN A 70 0.41 5.29 -17.09
N LYS A 71 1.60 5.92 -17.01
CA LYS A 71 2.47 5.80 -15.85
C LYS A 71 1.85 6.45 -14.61
N GLY A 72 1.19 7.59 -14.80
CA GLY A 72 0.45 8.27 -13.73
C GLY A 72 -0.79 7.50 -13.29
N ASP A 73 -1.53 6.93 -14.25
CA ASP A 73 -2.70 6.09 -13.97
C ASP A 73 -2.32 4.86 -13.15
N ALA A 74 -1.20 4.21 -13.46
CA ALA A 74 -0.68 3.07 -12.69
C ALA A 74 -0.31 3.47 -11.25
N VAL A 75 0.30 4.65 -11.06
CA VAL A 75 0.66 5.16 -9.73
C VAL A 75 -0.59 5.53 -8.91
N LEU A 76 -1.60 6.14 -9.52
CA LEU A 76 -2.87 6.42 -8.84
C LEU A 76 -3.65 5.16 -8.50
N GLY A 77 -3.72 4.21 -9.45
CA GLY A 77 -4.34 2.90 -9.22
C GLY A 77 -3.67 2.16 -8.06
N GLY A 78 -2.33 2.14 -8.04
CA GLY A 78 -1.56 1.57 -6.94
C GLY A 78 -1.78 2.31 -5.61
N GLY A 79 -1.93 3.64 -5.65
CA GLY A 79 -2.30 4.45 -4.50
C GLY A 79 -3.65 4.03 -3.90
N VAL A 80 -4.68 3.91 -4.73
CA VAL A 80 -6.02 3.45 -4.30
C VAL A 80 -5.95 2.01 -3.77
N ALA A 81 -5.19 1.14 -4.44
CA ALA A 81 -4.95 -0.22 -3.98
C ALA A 81 -4.27 -0.24 -2.60
N ALA A 82 -3.33 0.67 -2.34
CA ALA A 82 -2.67 0.80 -1.03
C ALA A 82 -3.65 1.21 0.08
N VAL A 83 -4.62 2.09 -0.21
CA VAL A 83 -5.70 2.41 0.74
C VAL A 83 -6.49 1.16 1.10
N THR A 84 -6.90 0.40 0.08
CA THR A 84 -7.62 -0.88 0.25
C THR A 84 -6.81 -1.88 1.09
N VAL A 85 -5.52 -2.05 0.77
CA VAL A 85 -4.63 -2.94 1.55
C VAL A 85 -4.56 -2.51 3.01
N GLY A 86 -4.39 -1.21 3.29
CA GLY A 86 -4.32 -0.71 4.66
C GLY A 86 -5.60 -0.95 5.45
N LEU A 87 -6.77 -0.78 4.82
CA LEU A 87 -8.07 -1.07 5.46
C LEU A 87 -8.25 -2.56 5.76
N GLU A 88 -7.81 -3.44 4.86
CA GLU A 88 -7.88 -4.89 5.07
C GLU A 88 -6.83 -5.36 6.10
N VAL A 89 -5.65 -4.73 6.17
CA VAL A 89 -4.67 -4.95 7.26
C VAL A 89 -5.27 -4.58 8.60
N LEU A 90 -5.95 -3.43 8.72
CA LEU A 90 -6.64 -3.06 9.95
C LEU A 90 -7.71 -4.08 10.34
N ARG A 91 -8.52 -4.54 9.38
CA ARG A 91 -9.52 -5.59 9.63
C ARG A 91 -8.89 -6.89 10.14
N LEU A 92 -7.79 -7.33 9.52
CA LEU A 92 -7.06 -8.52 9.97
C LEU A 92 -6.50 -8.35 11.38
N ARG A 93 -6.01 -7.15 11.71
CA ARG A 93 -5.51 -6.84 13.05
C ARG A 93 -6.62 -6.84 14.09
N ASP A 94 -7.74 -6.21 13.81
CA ASP A 94 -8.91 -6.21 14.68
C ASP A 94 -9.41 -7.66 14.91
N ALA A 95 -9.49 -8.46 13.85
CA ALA A 95 -9.87 -9.87 13.95
C ALA A 95 -8.88 -10.69 14.78
N SER A 96 -7.57 -10.44 14.64
CA SER A 96 -6.54 -11.14 15.42
C SER A 96 -6.57 -10.87 16.93
N GLN A 97 -7.21 -9.77 17.34
CA GLN A 97 -7.40 -9.42 18.76
C GLN A 97 -8.71 -9.98 19.34
N SER A 98 -9.60 -10.51 18.50
CA SER A 98 -10.84 -11.13 18.95
C SER A 98 -10.56 -12.49 19.61
N HIS A 99 -11.12 -12.70 20.80
CA HIS A 99 -11.03 -13.98 21.50
C HIS A 99 -11.83 -15.10 20.82
N ALA A 100 -12.69 -14.75 19.85
CA ALA A 100 -13.47 -15.71 19.06
C ALA A 100 -12.62 -16.43 17.99
N ILE A 101 -11.44 -15.91 17.67
CA ILE A 101 -10.56 -16.48 16.65
C ILE A 101 -9.57 -17.47 17.28
N PRO A 102 -9.40 -18.67 16.69
CA PRO A 102 -8.39 -19.63 17.14
C PRO A 102 -6.98 -19.01 17.16
N SER A 103 -6.20 -19.33 18.20
CA SER A 103 -4.83 -18.79 18.35
C SER A 103 -3.91 -19.11 17.17
N GLU A 104 -4.11 -20.27 16.53
CA GLU A 104 -3.41 -20.65 15.30
C GLU A 104 -3.70 -19.68 14.14
N THR A 105 -4.94 -19.24 14.00
CA THR A 105 -5.35 -18.25 13.00
C THR A 105 -4.77 -16.88 13.31
N ALA A 106 -4.80 -16.45 14.58
CA ALA A 106 -4.17 -15.19 14.98
C ALA A 106 -2.66 -15.19 14.71
N LEU A 107 -1.97 -16.30 14.97
CA LEU A 107 -0.54 -16.47 14.66
C LEU A 107 -0.27 -16.43 13.15
N SER A 108 -1.13 -17.07 12.35
CA SER A 108 -1.04 -17.07 10.88
C SER A 108 -1.20 -15.66 10.31
N ILE A 109 -2.15 -14.88 10.83
CA ILE A 109 -2.34 -13.47 10.48
C ILE A 109 -1.07 -12.67 10.83
N ALA A 110 -0.54 -12.82 12.05
CA ALA A 110 0.66 -12.10 12.47
C ALA A 110 1.89 -12.43 11.61
N ASN A 111 2.06 -13.70 11.23
CA ASN A 111 3.13 -14.14 10.33
C ASN A 111 2.96 -13.54 8.93
N PHE A 112 1.73 -13.54 8.41
CA PHE A 112 1.42 -12.90 7.13
C PHE A 112 1.73 -11.40 7.15
N LEU A 113 1.27 -10.66 8.16
CA LEU A 113 1.52 -9.22 8.29
C LEU A 113 3.02 -8.90 8.39
N ARG A 114 3.80 -9.70 9.12
CA ARG A 114 5.26 -9.55 9.15
C ARG A 114 5.90 -9.82 7.79
N GLY A 115 5.42 -10.82 7.06
CA GLY A 115 5.84 -11.09 5.68
C GLY A 115 5.51 -9.92 4.75
N LEU A 116 4.28 -9.40 4.81
CA LEU A 116 3.82 -8.27 4.01
C LEU A 116 4.65 -7.00 4.27
N ALA A 117 4.93 -6.70 5.54
CA ALA A 117 5.80 -5.58 5.89
C ALA A 117 7.20 -5.72 5.29
N ARG A 118 7.75 -6.94 5.26
CA ARG A 118 9.04 -7.22 4.65
C ARG A 118 9.01 -6.98 3.14
N GLU A 119 7.92 -7.38 2.47
CA GLU A 119 7.74 -7.09 1.05
C GLU A 119 7.76 -5.59 0.76
N LEU A 120 6.94 -4.83 1.47
CA LEU A 120 6.77 -3.40 1.28
C LEU A 120 8.06 -2.60 1.49
N LEU A 121 8.97 -3.10 2.35
CA LEU A 121 10.20 -2.41 2.74
C LEU A 121 11.43 -2.85 1.94
N PHE A 122 11.48 -4.11 1.47
CA PHE A 122 12.72 -4.70 0.96
C PHE A 122 12.62 -5.29 -0.45
N ARG A 123 11.44 -5.60 -0.98
CA ARG A 123 11.30 -6.19 -2.31
C ARG A 123 11.74 -5.20 -3.40
N ALA A 124 12.61 -5.60 -4.31
CA ALA A 124 13.00 -4.76 -5.44
C ALA A 124 12.03 -4.93 -6.63
N PRO A 125 11.92 -3.94 -7.53
CA PRO A 125 11.10 -4.07 -8.74
C PRO A 125 11.67 -5.18 -9.61
N GLY A 126 10.79 -6.05 -10.11
CA GLY A 126 11.17 -7.24 -10.89
C GLY A 126 11.57 -8.47 -10.06
N ASP A 127 11.67 -8.36 -8.72
CA ASP A 127 11.86 -9.56 -7.90
C ASP A 127 10.63 -10.47 -8.01
N PRO A 128 10.83 -11.81 -8.06
CA PRO A 128 9.74 -12.77 -8.08
C PRO A 128 8.75 -12.51 -6.95
N GLN A 129 7.46 -12.69 -7.25
CA GLN A 129 6.41 -12.60 -6.25
C GLN A 129 6.71 -13.58 -5.11
N THR A 130 6.69 -13.09 -3.88
CA THR A 130 7.23 -13.86 -2.76
C THR A 130 6.24 -14.87 -2.22
N SER A 131 6.79 -15.84 -1.48
CA SER A 131 6.02 -16.87 -0.79
C SER A 131 4.90 -16.31 0.08
N THR A 132 5.01 -15.07 0.58
CA THR A 132 4.00 -14.42 1.44
C THR A 132 2.62 -14.34 0.78
N VAL A 133 2.55 -13.88 -0.49
CA VAL A 133 1.28 -13.72 -1.21
C VAL A 133 0.68 -15.08 -1.54
N THR A 134 1.51 -16.02 -1.99
CA THR A 134 1.10 -17.40 -2.28
C THR A 134 0.57 -18.12 -1.03
N VAL A 135 1.26 -17.99 0.09
CA VAL A 135 0.85 -18.59 1.38
C VAL A 135 -0.47 -17.98 1.85
N ALA A 136 -0.67 -16.67 1.68
CA ALA A 136 -1.94 -16.02 2.02
C ALA A 136 -3.11 -16.56 1.20
N ARG A 137 -2.92 -16.76 -0.12
CA ARG A 137 -3.95 -17.34 -0.99
C ARG A 137 -4.25 -18.79 -0.62
N GLN A 138 -3.22 -19.59 -0.34
CA GLN A 138 -3.40 -20.98 0.09
C GLN A 138 -4.15 -21.08 1.42
N TYR A 139 -3.78 -20.24 2.39
CA TYR A 139 -4.45 -20.19 3.68
C TYR A 139 -5.92 -19.75 3.54
N ALA A 140 -6.19 -18.70 2.77
CA ALA A 140 -7.56 -18.25 2.48
C ALA A 140 -8.39 -19.31 1.75
N ALA A 141 -7.79 -20.08 0.84
CA ALA A 141 -8.46 -21.20 0.17
C ALA A 141 -8.79 -22.34 1.15
N GLY A 142 -7.87 -22.66 2.06
CA GLY A 142 -8.07 -23.67 3.10
C GLY A 142 -9.21 -23.33 4.06
N ILE A 143 -9.38 -22.05 4.42
CA ILE A 143 -10.50 -21.60 5.24
C ILE A 143 -11.85 -21.79 4.51
N ALA A 144 -11.91 -21.41 3.23
CA ALA A 144 -13.14 -21.51 2.44
C ALA A 144 -13.60 -22.97 2.26
N GLN A 145 -12.66 -23.91 2.13
CA GLN A 145 -12.95 -25.34 1.99
C GLN A 145 -13.49 -26.00 3.27
N ARG A 146 -13.20 -25.42 4.44
CA ARG A 146 -13.59 -25.98 5.75
C ARG A 146 -14.94 -25.47 6.27
N ASN A 147 -15.74 -24.78 5.44
CA ASN A 147 -16.98 -24.11 5.85
C ASN A 147 -16.77 -23.21 7.09
N GLY A 148 -15.76 -22.34 7.03
CA GLY A 148 -15.42 -21.45 8.13
C GLY A 148 -16.59 -20.57 8.59
N THR A 149 -16.56 -20.16 9.85
CA THR A 149 -17.48 -19.16 10.41
C THR A 149 -17.38 -17.82 9.66
N GLY A 150 -18.38 -16.95 9.80
CA GLY A 150 -18.42 -15.65 9.11
C GLY A 150 -17.15 -14.81 9.30
N GLU A 151 -16.56 -14.81 10.50
CA GLU A 151 -15.29 -14.12 10.78
C GLU A 151 -14.09 -14.74 10.05
N LEU A 152 -14.00 -16.07 9.99
CA LEU A 152 -12.95 -16.77 9.26
C LEU A 152 -13.04 -16.51 7.75
N LEU A 153 -14.25 -16.47 7.20
CA LEU A 153 -14.47 -16.09 5.80
C LEU A 153 -14.08 -14.64 5.51
N GLN A 154 -14.33 -13.72 6.44
CA GLN A 154 -13.86 -12.34 6.32
C GLN A 154 -12.33 -12.25 6.32
N ILE A 155 -11.65 -12.98 7.20
CA ILE A 155 -10.18 -13.08 7.21
C ILE A 155 -9.67 -13.60 5.85
N ALA A 156 -10.28 -14.67 5.33
CA ALA A 156 -9.92 -15.22 4.03
C ALA A 156 -10.14 -14.23 2.88
N ALA A 157 -11.21 -13.43 2.93
CA ALA A 157 -11.48 -12.39 1.96
C ALA A 157 -10.42 -11.27 2.03
N SER A 158 -10.10 -10.78 3.23
CA SER A 158 -9.06 -9.76 3.43
C SER A 158 -7.70 -10.19 2.89
N LEU A 159 -7.30 -11.44 3.17
CA LEU A 159 -6.05 -12.01 2.64
C LEU A 159 -6.05 -12.06 1.11
N ARG A 160 -7.17 -12.44 0.49
CA ARG A 160 -7.31 -12.45 -0.98
C ARG A 160 -7.27 -11.05 -1.58
N ILE A 161 -7.94 -10.08 -0.96
CA ILE A 161 -7.94 -8.69 -1.44
C ILE A 161 -6.53 -8.11 -1.39
N ILE A 162 -5.79 -8.34 -0.30
CA ILE A 162 -4.40 -7.90 -0.19
C ILE A 162 -3.53 -8.57 -1.26
N ALA A 163 -3.68 -9.89 -1.45
CA ALA A 163 -2.95 -10.62 -2.47
C ALA A 163 -3.22 -10.08 -3.89
N ALA A 164 -4.48 -9.86 -4.23
CA ALA A 164 -4.87 -9.31 -5.53
C ALA A 164 -4.28 -7.90 -5.75
N ALA A 165 -4.33 -7.02 -4.76
CA ALA A 165 -3.73 -5.69 -4.86
C ALA A 165 -2.21 -5.73 -5.09
N MET A 166 -1.50 -6.64 -4.41
CA MET A 166 -0.05 -6.86 -4.63
C MET A 166 0.26 -7.41 -6.04
N GLU A 167 -0.67 -8.18 -6.61
CA GLU A 167 -0.57 -8.79 -7.94
C GLU A 167 -0.88 -7.79 -9.06
N ASP A 168 -1.89 -6.96 -8.88
CA ASP A 168 -2.35 -5.98 -9.87
C ASP A 168 -1.43 -4.76 -9.97
N PHE A 169 -0.76 -4.38 -8.86
CA PHE A 169 0.13 -3.20 -8.79
C PHE A 169 1.53 -3.53 -8.25
N PRO A 170 2.27 -4.48 -8.85
CA PRO A 170 3.51 -5.00 -8.28
C PRO A 170 4.60 -3.92 -8.14
N ASP A 171 4.71 -3.02 -9.11
CA ASP A 171 5.72 -1.95 -9.11
C ASP A 171 5.43 -0.86 -8.08
N PHE A 172 4.15 -0.61 -7.77
CA PHE A 172 3.78 0.34 -6.73
C PHE A 172 4.25 -0.14 -5.35
N PHE A 173 4.07 -1.43 -5.07
CA PHE A 173 4.42 -2.03 -3.78
C PHE A 173 5.88 -2.47 -3.67
N ALA A 174 6.61 -2.58 -4.80
CA ALA A 174 8.04 -2.79 -4.80
C ALA A 174 8.79 -1.52 -4.38
N ARG A 175 9.91 -1.67 -3.66
CA ARG A 175 10.76 -0.56 -3.24
C ARG A 175 11.47 0.05 -4.44
N ASP A 176 11.17 1.31 -4.75
CA ASP A 176 11.85 2.01 -5.84
C ASP A 176 13.37 2.13 -5.57
N LYS A 177 14.18 2.02 -6.63
CA LYS A 177 15.62 2.32 -6.56
C LYS A 177 15.72 3.84 -6.62
N GLY A 178 15.91 4.46 -5.45
CA GLY A 178 15.96 5.91 -5.28
C GLY A 178 16.96 6.61 -6.20
#